data_AF-A0A1G3XVY8-F1
#
_entry.id   AF-A0A1G3XVY8-F1
#
_cell.length_a   1.000
_cell.length_b   1.000
_cell.length_c   1.000
_cell.angle_alpha   90.00
_cell.angle_beta   90.00
_cell.angle_gamma   90.00
#
_symmetry.space_group_name_H-M   'P 1'
#
loop_
_entity.id
_entity.type
_entity.pdbx_description
1 polymer ?
#
loop_
_entity_poly.entity_id
_entity_poly.type
_entity_poly.pdbx_seq_one_letter_code
_entity_poly.pdbx_strand_id
1 'polypeptide(L)'
;MTDQVIQQPSAGDMPAADPTEEFQTPAAQRQAHTLDIVRAGLSDHYASHVASVDILRVHQRVYSRVLDCDLHLADGARHRVMIKLYEPIGTGTKARLANLVSDDFAITTRLHHHFQSNPRFRVPVPLFHSPEDLVIVTEFMPGIQLQEKLIARAGWFPGQATVQDLELNCRSAGEWLREFQKATLDSAPDGLNLGRMREMIAMRLQWLVDDANIPIDASKRARLLAHFDSEVSSLRPEDRAVSSVHGDFFPGNVLVEADRVVGIDFAMCRVGSIAADPSYFMFQLETLTYKPQYRRNVIRSLQQAFLQGYDPMLSAEHYFNSSPIVRMHFILHNVMRLAGMSAPKTRLPLKKRMHNWGVAIAVSKRLLANARPR
;
A
#
# COMPACT_ATOMS: atom_id res chain seq x y z
N MET A 1 36.43 10.79 -3.64
CA MET A 1 35.79 9.50 -3.95
C MET A 1 34.32 9.80 -4.15
N THR A 2 33.84 9.56 -5.36
CA THR A 2 32.62 10.14 -5.92
C THR A 2 31.43 9.23 -5.58
N ASP A 3 30.68 9.59 -4.54
CA ASP A 3 29.43 8.91 -4.17
C ASP A 3 28.33 9.27 -5.18
N GLN A 4 28.04 8.33 -6.08
CA GLN A 4 26.85 8.40 -6.92
C GLN A 4 25.62 8.02 -6.10
N VAL A 5 24.92 9.05 -5.63
CA VAL A 5 23.61 8.96 -4.98
C VAL A 5 22.60 8.41 -5.98
N ILE A 6 22.20 7.15 -5.79
CA ILE A 6 21.13 6.50 -6.57
C ILE A 6 19.80 7.17 -6.19
N GLN A 7 19.37 8.11 -7.02
CA GLN A 7 18.04 8.72 -6.94
C GLN A 7 16.96 7.67 -7.18
N GLN A 8 16.05 7.48 -6.21
CA GLN A 8 14.82 6.73 -6.41
C GLN A 8 13.64 7.71 -6.61
N PRO A 9 13.06 7.78 -7.83
CA PRO A 9 11.78 8.44 -8.02
C PRO A 9 10.65 7.61 -7.38
N SER A 10 9.56 8.29 -7.02
CA SER A 10 8.36 7.72 -6.37
C SER A 10 7.25 7.54 -7.40
N ALA A 11 6.27 6.68 -7.15
CA ALA A 11 5.27 6.13 -8.10
C ALA A 11 4.32 7.11 -8.85
N GLY A 12 4.79 8.24 -9.37
CA GLY A 12 4.02 9.13 -10.24
C GLY A 12 4.89 10.06 -11.09
N ASP A 13 6.15 9.70 -11.28
CA ASP A 13 7.11 10.51 -12.02
C ASP A 13 6.92 10.34 -13.54
N MET A 14 6.39 11.40 -14.17
CA MET A 14 6.84 11.93 -15.47
C MET A 14 6.48 11.13 -16.75
N PRO A 15 6.44 11.78 -17.94
CA PRO A 15 5.75 11.27 -19.13
C PRO A 15 6.41 10.01 -19.69
N ALA A 16 5.60 9.18 -20.35
CA ALA A 16 6.01 7.91 -20.96
C ALA A 16 7.22 8.11 -21.88
N ALA A 17 8.38 7.60 -21.48
CA ALA A 17 9.44 7.26 -22.41
C ALA A 17 9.09 5.93 -23.10
N ASP A 18 9.53 5.76 -24.35
CA ASP A 18 9.29 4.54 -25.11
C ASP A 18 9.84 3.33 -24.32
N PRO A 19 9.06 2.23 -24.24
CA PRO A 19 9.53 1.00 -23.60
C PRO A 19 10.82 0.53 -24.30
N THR A 20 11.83 0.19 -23.50
CA THR A 20 13.07 -0.45 -23.97
C THR A 20 12.73 -1.64 -24.88
N GLU A 21 13.55 -1.87 -25.93
CA GLU A 21 13.29 -2.87 -26.99
C GLU A 21 12.91 -4.28 -26.45
N GLU A 22 13.39 -4.64 -25.26
CA GLU A 22 13.06 -5.89 -24.55
C GLU A 22 11.58 -6.06 -24.16
N PHE A 23 10.76 -5.00 -24.18
CA PHE A 23 9.34 -5.06 -23.80
C PHE A 23 8.36 -4.95 -24.96
N GLN A 24 8.86 -5.01 -26.20
CA GLN A 24 8.06 -4.99 -27.43
C GLN A 24 7.35 -6.33 -27.72
N THR A 25 7.68 -7.39 -26.98
CA THR A 25 7.05 -8.72 -27.14
C THR A 25 5.55 -8.66 -26.82
N PRO A 26 4.67 -9.23 -27.66
CA PRO A 26 3.23 -9.31 -27.40
C PRO A 26 2.90 -9.86 -26.01
N ALA A 27 1.91 -9.28 -25.32
CA ALA A 27 1.54 -9.67 -23.95
C ALA A 27 1.21 -11.16 -23.79
N ALA A 28 0.63 -11.79 -24.82
CA ALA A 28 0.33 -13.21 -24.85
C ALA A 28 1.60 -14.09 -24.86
N GLN A 29 2.63 -13.70 -25.62
CA GLN A 29 3.90 -14.43 -25.66
C GLN A 29 4.66 -14.31 -24.33
N ARG A 30 4.65 -13.13 -23.70
CA ARG A 30 5.22 -12.94 -22.37
C ARG A 30 4.52 -13.78 -21.30
N GLN A 31 3.20 -13.89 -21.40
CA GLN A 31 2.43 -14.73 -20.48
C GLN A 31 2.76 -16.21 -20.64
N ALA A 32 2.87 -16.71 -21.88
CA ALA A 32 3.25 -18.10 -22.13
C ALA A 32 4.64 -18.43 -21.54
N HIS A 33 5.64 -17.60 -21.86
CA HIS A 33 7.00 -17.71 -21.29
C HIS A 33 6.98 -17.69 -19.76
N THR A 34 6.22 -16.77 -19.16
CA THR A 34 6.08 -16.70 -17.70
C THR A 34 5.49 -17.99 -17.12
N LEU A 35 4.45 -18.55 -17.74
CA LEU A 35 3.83 -19.77 -17.26
C LEU A 35 4.78 -20.97 -17.36
N ASP A 36 5.65 -21.02 -18.38
CA ASP A 36 6.65 -22.08 -18.51
C ASP A 36 7.69 -22.02 -17.37
N ILE A 37 8.18 -20.83 -17.03
CA ILE A 37 9.09 -20.63 -15.90
C ILE A 37 8.42 -20.96 -14.57
N VAL A 38 7.17 -20.52 -14.39
CA VAL A 38 6.39 -20.84 -13.18
C VAL A 38 6.19 -22.35 -13.06
N ARG A 39 5.90 -23.06 -14.15
CA ARG A 39 5.77 -24.53 -14.14
C ARG A 39 7.07 -25.20 -13.75
N ALA A 40 8.20 -24.77 -14.29
CA ALA A 40 9.51 -25.31 -13.90
C ALA A 40 9.79 -25.06 -12.42
N GLY A 41 9.69 -23.80 -11.97
CA GLY A 41 9.97 -23.42 -10.57
C GLY A 41 9.04 -24.08 -9.55
N LEU A 42 7.75 -24.21 -9.86
CA LEU A 42 6.81 -24.93 -9.00
C LEU A 42 7.02 -26.45 -9.05
N SER A 43 7.48 -27.01 -10.18
CA SER A 43 7.78 -28.45 -10.23
C SER A 43 8.91 -28.81 -9.27
N ASP A 44 9.92 -27.94 -9.18
CA ASP A 44 11.02 -28.09 -8.23
C ASP A 44 10.53 -27.91 -6.78
N HIS A 45 9.69 -26.88 -6.53
CA HIS A 45 9.12 -26.63 -5.19
C HIS A 45 8.34 -27.84 -4.65
N TYR A 46 7.46 -28.42 -5.46
CA TYR A 46 6.62 -29.54 -5.06
C TYR A 46 7.29 -30.91 -5.23
N ALA A 47 8.51 -30.97 -5.78
CA ALA A 47 9.18 -32.21 -6.19
C ALA A 47 8.27 -33.11 -7.07
N SER A 48 7.44 -32.49 -7.92
CA SER A 48 6.43 -33.15 -8.74
C SER A 48 6.14 -32.30 -9.98
N HIS A 49 6.04 -32.92 -11.16
CA HIS A 49 5.87 -32.18 -12.41
C HIS A 49 4.53 -31.42 -12.45
N VAL A 50 4.56 -30.14 -12.80
CA VAL A 50 3.36 -29.33 -13.00
C VAL A 50 2.72 -29.63 -14.36
N ALA A 51 1.67 -30.45 -14.34
CA ALA A 51 0.92 -30.88 -15.50
C ALA A 51 0.08 -29.76 -16.16
N SER A 52 -0.47 -28.82 -15.41
CA SER A 52 -1.11 -27.59 -15.95
C SER A 52 -1.15 -26.44 -14.95
N VAL A 53 -1.27 -25.21 -15.48
CA VAL A 53 -1.57 -23.99 -14.75
C VAL A 53 -2.74 -23.31 -15.46
N ASP A 54 -3.92 -23.36 -14.85
CA ASP A 54 -5.17 -22.89 -15.43
C ASP A 54 -5.53 -21.53 -14.81
N ILE A 55 -5.54 -20.48 -15.64
CA ILE A 55 -5.84 -19.11 -15.17
C ILE A 55 -7.35 -18.98 -14.97
N LEU A 56 -7.76 -18.80 -13.72
CA LEU A 56 -9.15 -18.56 -13.33
C LEU A 56 -9.55 -17.09 -13.50
N ARG A 57 -8.64 -16.19 -13.12
CA ARG A 57 -8.89 -14.74 -13.16
C ARG A 57 -7.61 -13.94 -13.35
N VAL A 58 -7.74 -12.81 -14.05
CA VAL A 58 -6.68 -11.83 -14.22
C VAL A 58 -7.08 -10.52 -13.55
N HIS A 59 -6.24 -10.06 -12.63
CA HIS A 59 -6.37 -8.76 -11.98
C HIS A 59 -5.33 -7.80 -12.56
N GLN A 60 -5.77 -6.89 -13.42
CA GLN A 60 -4.90 -5.83 -13.93
C GLN A 60 -4.74 -4.74 -12.86
N ARG A 61 -3.48 -4.43 -12.50
CA ARG A 61 -3.12 -3.28 -11.66
C ARG A 61 -2.28 -2.32 -12.49
N VAL A 62 -1.90 -1.19 -11.88
CA VAL A 62 -1.02 -0.22 -12.52
C VAL A 62 0.34 -0.87 -12.73
N TYR A 63 1.02 -1.30 -11.67
CA TYR A 63 2.42 -1.77 -11.76
C TYR A 63 2.59 -3.28 -11.87
N SER A 64 1.49 -4.02 -11.95
CA SER A 64 1.54 -5.46 -11.97
C SER A 64 0.27 -6.06 -12.55
N ARG A 65 0.36 -7.33 -12.92
CA ARG A 65 -0.77 -8.18 -13.22
C ARG A 65 -0.74 -9.36 -12.27
N VAL A 66 -1.87 -9.64 -11.63
CA VAL A 66 -1.99 -10.76 -10.69
C VAL A 66 -2.91 -11.80 -11.29
N LEU A 67 -2.43 -13.03 -11.46
CA LEU A 67 -3.16 -14.17 -11.95
C LEU A 67 -3.58 -15.04 -10.76
N ASP A 68 -4.85 -15.40 -10.72
CA ASP A 68 -5.40 -16.41 -9.83
C ASP A 68 -5.51 -17.70 -10.63
N CYS A 69 -4.78 -18.73 -10.22
CA CYS A 69 -4.58 -19.94 -11.01
C CYS A 69 -4.84 -21.21 -10.21
N ASP A 70 -5.43 -22.21 -10.87
CA ASP A 70 -5.38 -23.59 -10.41
C ASP A 70 -4.13 -24.29 -10.99
N LEU A 71 -3.42 -24.99 -10.12
CA LEU A 71 -2.21 -25.75 -10.39
C LEU A 71 -2.54 -27.24 -10.32
N HIS A 72 -2.22 -28.00 -11.37
CA HIS A 72 -2.37 -29.44 -11.41
C HIS A 72 -1.01 -30.13 -11.48
N LEU A 73 -0.71 -30.99 -10.51
CA LEU A 73 0.51 -31.79 -10.48
C LEU A 73 0.28 -33.16 -11.16
N ALA A 74 1.37 -33.75 -11.66
CA ALA A 74 1.32 -35.03 -12.39
C ALA A 74 0.92 -36.23 -11.51
N ASP A 75 1.12 -36.12 -10.19
CA ASP A 75 0.63 -37.07 -9.18
C ASP A 75 -0.88 -36.92 -8.89
N GLY A 76 -1.55 -35.95 -9.52
CA GLY A 76 -2.98 -35.67 -9.38
C GLY A 76 -3.32 -34.65 -8.30
N ALA A 77 -2.34 -34.16 -7.52
CA ALA A 77 -2.57 -33.10 -6.54
C ALA A 77 -2.97 -31.77 -7.21
N ARG A 78 -3.75 -30.98 -6.50
CA ARG A 78 -4.27 -29.69 -6.96
C ARG A 78 -4.01 -28.62 -5.93
N HIS A 79 -3.48 -27.49 -6.38
CA HIS A 79 -3.21 -26.33 -5.54
C HIS A 79 -3.79 -25.09 -6.21
N ARG A 80 -4.09 -24.05 -5.43
CA ARG A 80 -4.46 -22.74 -5.97
C ARG A 80 -3.38 -21.74 -5.62
N VAL A 81 -2.91 -20.99 -6.60
CA VAL A 81 -1.76 -20.10 -6.48
C VAL A 81 -2.06 -18.72 -7.03
N MET A 82 -1.34 -17.73 -6.52
CA MET A 82 -1.35 -16.35 -7.02
C MET A 82 -0.02 -16.06 -7.69
N ILE A 83 -0.06 -15.67 -8.97
CA ILE A 83 1.13 -15.30 -9.75
C ILE A 83 1.11 -13.78 -9.95
N LYS A 84 2.05 -13.07 -9.35
CA LYS A 84 2.23 -11.63 -9.53
C LYS A 84 3.34 -11.39 -10.55
N LEU A 85 2.99 -10.77 -11.67
CA LEU A 85 3.93 -10.29 -12.68
C LEU A 85 4.10 -8.79 -12.53
N TYR A 86 5.32 -8.30 -12.34
CA TYR A 86 5.58 -6.87 -12.32
C TYR A 86 5.70 -6.33 -13.75
N GLU A 87 5.01 -5.22 -14.01
CA GLU A 87 5.04 -4.55 -15.31
C GLU A 87 5.96 -3.33 -15.20
N PRO A 88 6.91 -3.15 -16.14
CA PRO A 88 7.69 -1.93 -16.20
C PRO A 88 6.78 -0.77 -16.60
N ILE A 89 6.69 0.24 -15.75
CA ILE A 89 6.03 1.51 -16.08
C ILE A 89 7.01 2.65 -15.83
N GLY A 90 7.14 3.52 -16.82
CA GLY A 90 8.00 4.70 -16.76
C GLY A 90 9.49 4.33 -16.82
N THR A 91 10.31 4.93 -15.95
CA THR A 91 11.77 4.85 -15.97
C THR A 91 12.36 3.74 -15.08
N GLY A 92 11.52 2.84 -14.55
CA GLY A 92 12.00 1.73 -13.72
C GLY A 92 12.94 0.82 -14.53
N THR A 93 14.20 0.74 -14.14
CA THR A 93 15.13 -0.21 -14.76
C THR A 93 14.71 -1.63 -14.38
N LYS A 94 14.87 -2.58 -15.31
CA LYS A 94 14.62 -4.02 -15.07
C LYS A 94 15.34 -4.49 -13.81
N ALA A 95 16.59 -4.06 -13.60
CA ALA A 95 17.36 -4.33 -12.39
C ALA A 95 16.68 -3.87 -11.10
N ARG A 96 16.05 -2.69 -11.08
CA ARG A 96 15.32 -2.21 -9.91
C ARG A 96 14.07 -3.05 -9.62
N LEU A 97 13.35 -3.47 -10.65
CA LEU A 97 12.19 -4.34 -10.49
C LEU A 97 12.59 -5.76 -10.05
N ALA A 98 13.72 -6.27 -10.54
CA ALA A 98 14.29 -7.55 -10.10
C ALA A 98 14.67 -7.52 -8.61
N ASN A 99 15.28 -6.42 -8.14
CA ASN A 99 15.54 -6.22 -6.71
C ASN A 99 14.24 -6.20 -5.90
N LEU A 100 13.22 -5.48 -6.38
CA LEU A 100 11.91 -5.45 -5.72
C LEU A 100 11.27 -6.83 -5.61
N VAL A 101 11.39 -7.66 -6.65
CA VAL A 101 10.91 -9.05 -6.65
C VAL A 101 11.64 -9.89 -5.60
N SER A 102 12.95 -9.74 -5.53
CA SER A 102 13.79 -10.44 -4.55
C SER A 102 13.44 -10.02 -3.11
N ASP A 103 13.32 -8.71 -2.88
CA ASP A 103 13.00 -8.15 -1.57
C ASP A 103 11.60 -8.58 -1.10
N ASP A 104 10.59 -8.53 -1.98
CA ASP A 104 9.21 -8.94 -1.69
C ASP A 104 9.12 -10.45 -1.36
N PHE A 105 9.82 -11.30 -2.11
CA PHE A 105 9.89 -12.73 -1.80
C PHE A 105 10.60 -12.99 -0.46
N ALA A 106 11.74 -12.32 -0.21
CA ALA A 106 12.52 -12.48 1.01
C ALA A 106 11.74 -12.05 2.27
N ILE A 107 11.08 -10.89 2.24
CA ILE A 107 10.26 -10.44 3.37
C ILE A 107 9.05 -11.33 3.58
N THR A 108 8.36 -11.75 2.51
CA THR A 108 7.20 -12.66 2.60
C THR A 108 7.61 -13.99 3.23
N THR A 109 8.78 -14.52 2.86
CA THR A 109 9.33 -15.76 3.44
C THR A 109 9.62 -15.62 4.93
N ARG A 110 10.30 -14.53 5.32
CA ARG A 110 10.57 -14.26 6.74
C ARG A 110 9.29 -14.13 7.56
N LEU A 111 8.31 -13.38 7.06
CA LEU A 111 7.03 -13.19 7.73
C LEU A 111 6.23 -14.48 7.80
N HIS A 112 6.26 -15.31 6.76
CA HIS A 112 5.59 -16.60 6.76
C HIS A 112 6.12 -17.48 7.90
N HIS A 113 7.44 -17.58 8.06
CA HIS A 113 8.04 -18.30 9.17
C HIS A 113 7.67 -17.71 10.55
N HIS A 114 7.53 -16.40 10.66
CA HIS A 114 7.08 -15.77 11.91
C HIS A 114 5.63 -16.10 12.23
N PHE A 115 4.73 -16.02 11.23
CA PHE A 115 3.29 -16.19 11.41
C PHE A 115 2.80 -17.64 11.32
N GLN A 116 3.62 -18.61 10.91
CA GLN A 116 3.20 -20.00 10.68
C GLN A 116 2.50 -20.66 11.89
N SER A 117 2.89 -20.29 13.11
CA SER A 117 2.31 -20.81 14.36
C SER A 117 1.14 -19.97 14.88
N ASN A 118 0.87 -18.81 14.26
CA ASN A 118 -0.20 -17.92 14.70
C ASN A 118 -1.55 -18.39 14.10
N PRO A 119 -2.55 -18.75 14.92
CA PRO A 119 -3.83 -19.24 14.41
C PRO A 119 -4.64 -18.15 13.69
N ARG A 120 -4.37 -16.88 14.01
CA ARG A 120 -5.20 -15.73 13.63
C ARG A 120 -4.57 -14.88 12.53
N PHE A 121 -3.27 -14.66 12.58
CA PHE A 121 -2.55 -13.77 11.67
C PHE A 121 -1.69 -14.56 10.71
N ARG A 122 -1.77 -14.22 9.43
CA ARG A 122 -1.01 -14.90 8.37
C ARG A 122 -0.46 -13.93 7.34
N VAL A 123 0.41 -14.45 6.50
CA VAL A 123 0.85 -13.88 5.22
C VAL A 123 0.82 -14.99 4.17
N PRO A 124 0.82 -14.68 2.87
CA PRO A 124 0.91 -15.69 1.82
C PRO A 124 2.13 -16.60 1.98
N VAL A 125 1.98 -17.88 1.67
CA VAL A 125 3.10 -18.82 1.60
C VAL A 125 3.85 -18.53 0.31
N PRO A 126 5.13 -18.11 0.35
CA PRO A 126 5.92 -17.92 -0.85
C PRO A 126 6.33 -19.27 -1.43
N LEU A 127 6.08 -19.46 -2.72
CA LEU A 127 6.33 -20.72 -3.42
C LEU A 127 7.53 -20.62 -4.36
N PHE A 128 7.59 -19.54 -5.14
CA PHE A 128 8.61 -19.34 -6.16
C PHE A 128 8.78 -17.85 -6.49
N HIS A 129 9.95 -17.46 -7.00
CA HIS A 129 10.18 -16.16 -7.62
C HIS A 129 11.22 -16.27 -8.74
N SER A 130 11.12 -15.41 -9.74
CA SER A 130 12.13 -15.17 -10.76
C SER A 130 12.35 -13.65 -10.88
N PRO A 131 13.44 -13.11 -10.32
CA PRO A 131 13.82 -11.71 -10.49
C PRO A 131 14.03 -11.32 -11.95
N GLU A 132 14.56 -12.22 -12.78
CA GLU A 132 14.86 -11.99 -14.19
C GLU A 132 13.58 -11.82 -15.02
N ASP A 133 12.56 -12.60 -14.70
CA ASP A 133 11.25 -12.58 -15.36
C ASP A 133 10.22 -11.72 -14.63
N LEU A 134 10.62 -11.10 -13.52
CA LEU A 134 9.81 -10.19 -12.71
C LEU A 134 8.55 -10.84 -12.10
N VAL A 135 8.69 -12.06 -11.56
CA VAL A 135 7.58 -12.90 -11.10
C VAL A 135 7.75 -13.31 -9.65
N ILE A 136 6.64 -13.31 -8.91
CA ILE A 136 6.49 -13.95 -7.61
C ILE A 136 5.24 -14.85 -7.64
N VAL A 137 5.35 -16.02 -7.03
CA VAL A 137 4.25 -16.96 -6.86
C VAL A 137 4.06 -17.26 -5.37
N THR A 138 2.82 -17.15 -4.91
CA THR A 138 2.42 -17.53 -3.55
C THR A 138 1.24 -18.49 -3.58
N GLU A 139 0.98 -19.18 -2.47
CA GLU A 139 -0.32 -19.84 -2.29
C GLU A 139 -1.46 -18.83 -2.35
N PHE A 140 -2.62 -19.29 -2.80
CA PHE A 140 -3.87 -18.56 -2.67
C PHE A 140 -4.29 -18.50 -1.20
N MET A 141 -4.52 -17.29 -0.71
CA MET A 141 -5.01 -17.06 0.64
C MET A 141 -6.53 -16.82 0.58
N PRO A 142 -7.34 -17.64 1.26
CA PRO A 142 -8.78 -17.45 1.27
C PRO A 142 -9.18 -16.17 2.04
N GLY A 143 -10.38 -15.68 1.77
CA GLY A 143 -10.95 -14.49 2.38
C GLY A 143 -11.33 -13.39 1.39
N ILE A 144 -11.87 -12.32 1.93
CA ILE A 144 -12.33 -11.14 1.17
C ILE A 144 -11.48 -9.95 1.58
N GLN A 145 -11.11 -9.09 0.62
CA GLN A 145 -10.41 -7.84 0.95
C GLN A 145 -11.28 -6.99 1.88
N LEU A 146 -10.70 -6.50 2.97
CA LEU A 146 -11.41 -5.66 3.93
C LEU A 146 -12.00 -4.42 3.25
N GLN A 147 -11.31 -3.86 2.25
CA GLN A 147 -11.83 -2.76 1.42
C GLN A 147 -13.14 -3.12 0.70
N GLU A 148 -13.23 -4.31 0.11
CA GLU A 148 -14.44 -4.76 -0.59
C GLU A 148 -15.61 -4.87 0.40
N LYS A 149 -15.35 -5.46 1.57
CA LYS A 149 -16.33 -5.58 2.66
C LYS A 149 -16.80 -4.22 3.14
N LEU A 150 -15.89 -3.26 3.34
CA LEU A 150 -16.19 -1.88 3.72
C LEU A 150 -17.04 -1.16 2.66
N ILE A 151 -16.64 -1.26 1.39
CA ILE A 151 -17.36 -0.61 0.28
C ILE A 151 -18.79 -1.13 0.19
N ALA A 152 -18.97 -2.45 0.30
CA ALA A 152 -20.26 -3.11 0.17
C ALA A 152 -21.18 -2.88 1.38
N ARG A 153 -20.63 -2.81 2.60
CA ARG A 153 -21.43 -2.94 3.83
C ARG A 153 -21.43 -1.72 4.75
N ALA A 154 -20.51 -0.75 4.58
CA ALA A 154 -20.46 0.44 5.44
C ALA A 154 -21.36 1.60 4.96
N GLY A 155 -22.02 1.44 3.81
CA GLY A 155 -22.80 2.49 3.15
C GLY A 155 -24.19 2.72 3.76
N TRP A 156 -24.68 3.95 3.59
CA TRP A 156 -25.98 4.47 4.00
C TRP A 156 -26.24 4.32 5.51
N PHE A 157 -27.01 3.33 5.90
CA PHE A 157 -27.43 3.07 7.27
C PHE A 157 -27.15 1.61 7.61
N PRO A 158 -25.87 1.24 7.80
CA PRO A 158 -25.55 -0.13 8.18
C PRO A 158 -26.19 -0.46 9.53
N GLY A 159 -26.81 -1.63 9.62
CA GLY A 159 -27.33 -2.15 10.89
C GLY A 159 -26.21 -2.40 11.90
N GLN A 160 -26.55 -2.40 13.19
CA GLN A 160 -25.58 -2.53 14.29
C GLN A 160 -24.66 -3.76 14.17
N ALA A 161 -25.22 -4.93 13.84
CA ALA A 161 -24.43 -6.15 13.65
C ALA A 161 -23.40 -6.03 12.51
N THR A 162 -23.74 -5.31 11.43
CA THR A 162 -22.80 -5.04 10.33
C THR A 162 -21.69 -4.10 10.78
N VAL A 163 -22.00 -3.06 11.56
CA VAL A 163 -20.98 -2.16 12.10
C VAL A 163 -20.03 -2.92 13.04
N GLN A 164 -20.55 -3.74 13.95
CA GLN A 164 -19.75 -4.56 14.87
C GLN A 164 -18.85 -5.55 14.14
N ASP A 165 -19.35 -6.21 13.09
CA ASP A 165 -18.53 -7.07 12.22
C ASP A 165 -17.39 -6.27 11.58
N LEU A 166 -17.69 -5.13 10.94
CA LEU A 166 -16.65 -4.28 10.34
C LEU A 166 -15.62 -3.76 11.36
N GLU A 167 -16.07 -3.39 12.55
CA GLU A 167 -15.19 -2.99 13.66
C GLU A 167 -14.25 -4.12 14.08
N LEU A 168 -14.75 -5.36 14.21
CA LEU A 168 -13.93 -6.52 14.52
C LEU A 168 -12.85 -6.75 13.45
N ASN A 169 -13.19 -6.60 12.18
CA ASN A 169 -12.23 -6.73 11.08
C ASN A 169 -11.17 -5.62 11.11
N CYS A 170 -11.58 -4.37 11.32
CA CYS A 170 -10.66 -3.24 11.46
C CYS A 170 -9.73 -3.42 12.68
N ARG A 171 -10.26 -3.85 13.83
CA ARG A 171 -9.47 -4.18 15.01
C ARG A 171 -8.43 -5.26 14.71
N SER A 172 -8.86 -6.34 14.07
CA SER A 172 -7.98 -7.45 13.71
C SER A 172 -6.87 -7.03 12.73
N ALA A 173 -7.15 -6.10 11.82
CA ALA A 173 -6.13 -5.50 10.95
C ALA A 173 -5.11 -4.66 11.73
N GLY A 174 -5.56 -3.91 12.74
CA GLY A 174 -4.67 -3.16 13.64
C GLY A 174 -3.76 -4.08 14.46
N GLU A 175 -4.32 -5.17 14.99
CA GLU A 175 -3.55 -6.17 15.73
C GLU A 175 -2.54 -6.89 14.83
N TRP A 176 -2.94 -7.27 13.61
CA TRP A 176 -2.04 -7.85 12.62
C TRP A 176 -0.86 -6.91 12.34
N LEU A 177 -1.12 -5.60 12.13
CA LEU A 177 -0.07 -4.62 11.86
C LEU A 177 0.90 -4.49 13.04
N ARG A 178 0.39 -4.47 14.28
CA ARG A 178 1.23 -4.44 15.47
C ARG A 178 2.15 -5.66 15.52
N GLU A 179 1.63 -6.86 15.27
CA GLU A 179 2.46 -8.08 15.27
C GLU A 179 3.48 -8.07 14.13
N PHE A 180 3.11 -7.60 12.94
CA PHE A 180 4.04 -7.40 11.82
C PHE A 180 5.20 -6.46 12.19
N GLN A 181 4.91 -5.30 12.80
CA GLN A 181 5.93 -4.34 13.19
C GLN A 181 6.82 -4.89 14.31
N LYS A 182 6.26 -5.63 15.29
CA LYS A 182 7.03 -6.32 16.33
C LYS A 182 7.98 -7.36 15.75
N ALA A 183 7.52 -8.17 14.81
CA ALA A 183 8.31 -9.21 14.15
C ALA A 183 9.51 -8.68 13.36
N THR A 184 9.51 -7.38 13.07
CA THR A 184 10.45 -6.74 12.16
C THR A 184 11.28 -5.63 12.81
N LEU A 185 11.18 -5.44 14.13
CA LEU A 185 11.95 -4.43 14.87
C LEU A 185 13.46 -4.51 14.62
N ASP A 186 14.01 -5.73 14.58
CA ASP A 186 15.46 -5.96 14.41
C ASP A 186 15.98 -5.62 13.00
N SER A 187 15.08 -5.33 12.05
CA SER A 187 15.43 -5.08 10.64
C SER A 187 15.68 -3.61 10.34
N ALA A 188 15.72 -2.74 11.36
CA ALA A 188 15.78 -1.30 11.23
C ALA A 188 17.11 -0.71 11.76
N PRO A 189 18.28 -1.05 11.14
CA PRO A 189 19.56 -0.48 11.56
C PRO A 189 19.66 1.02 11.22
N ASP A 190 18.96 1.45 10.17
CA ASP A 190 18.95 2.83 9.71
C ASP A 190 17.83 3.61 10.39
N GLY A 191 18.19 4.71 11.03
CA GLY A 191 17.24 5.62 11.66
C GLY A 191 16.26 6.26 10.66
N LEU A 192 15.26 6.96 11.20
CA LEU A 192 14.23 7.64 10.41
C LEU A 192 14.81 8.68 9.43
N ASN A 193 14.66 8.45 8.12
CA ASN A 193 15.10 9.39 7.08
C ASN A 193 14.03 10.48 6.79
N LEU A 194 14.05 11.54 7.59
CA LEU A 194 13.14 12.68 7.46
C LEU A 194 13.43 13.55 6.22
N GLY A 195 14.68 13.61 5.78
CA GLY A 195 15.10 14.37 4.59
C GLY A 195 14.39 13.85 3.33
N ARG A 196 14.41 12.53 3.13
CA ARG A 196 13.71 11.87 2.02
C ARG A 196 12.20 12.11 2.05
N MET A 197 11.58 12.08 3.24
CA MET A 197 10.16 12.38 3.38
C MET A 197 9.86 13.83 2.97
N ARG A 198 10.68 14.79 3.42
CA ARG A 198 10.56 16.20 3.08
C ARG A 198 10.70 16.44 1.58
N GLU A 199 11.70 15.84 0.94
CA GLU A 199 11.96 15.94 -0.50
C GLU A 199 10.76 15.43 -1.31
N MET A 200 10.24 14.26 -0.94
CA MET A 200 9.05 13.69 -1.57
C MET A 200 7.84 14.63 -1.44
N ILE A 201 7.59 15.20 -0.26
CA ILE A 201 6.52 16.20 -0.06
C ILE A 201 6.77 17.43 -0.93
N ALA A 202 7.99 17.97 -0.93
CA ALA A 202 8.35 19.19 -1.66
C ALA A 202 8.19 19.04 -3.17
N MET A 203 8.60 17.89 -3.72
CA MET A 203 8.44 17.55 -5.13
C MET A 203 6.96 17.45 -5.51
N ARG A 204 6.16 16.71 -4.74
CA ARG A 204 4.73 16.56 -5.02
C ARG A 204 3.96 17.85 -4.86
N LEU A 205 4.28 18.66 -3.85
CA LEU A 205 3.72 20.01 -3.71
C LEU A 205 4.07 20.89 -4.91
N GLN A 206 5.27 20.75 -5.50
CA GLN A 206 5.63 21.51 -6.69
C GLN A 206 4.69 21.18 -7.86
N TRP A 207 4.41 19.90 -8.10
CA TRP A 207 3.45 19.51 -9.15
C TRP A 207 2.05 20.05 -8.93
N LEU A 208 1.62 20.15 -7.66
CA LEU A 208 0.33 20.75 -7.31
C LEU A 208 0.29 22.25 -7.56
N VAL A 209 1.42 22.95 -7.42
CA VAL A 209 1.56 24.37 -7.79
C VAL A 209 1.44 24.53 -9.31
N ASP A 210 1.99 23.58 -10.05
CA ASP A 210 1.98 23.60 -11.52
C ASP A 210 0.62 23.18 -12.12
N ASP A 211 -0.29 22.57 -11.34
CA ASP A 211 -1.65 22.20 -11.75
C ASP A 211 -2.70 23.23 -11.30
N ALA A 212 -3.16 24.05 -12.25
CA ALA A 212 -4.19 25.07 -12.05
C ALA A 212 -5.54 24.53 -11.49
N ASN A 213 -5.79 23.22 -11.52
CA ASN A 213 -7.02 22.62 -11.00
C ASN A 213 -6.96 22.27 -9.50
N ILE A 214 -5.79 22.37 -8.87
CA ILE A 214 -5.61 22.09 -7.45
C ILE A 214 -5.34 23.42 -6.72
N PRO A 215 -6.06 23.73 -5.63
CA PRO A 215 -5.97 25.04 -4.99
C PRO A 215 -4.74 25.19 -4.07
N ILE A 216 -3.57 24.73 -4.52
CA ILE A 216 -2.27 24.86 -3.85
C ILE A 216 -1.38 25.78 -4.70
N ASP A 217 -0.99 26.92 -4.15
CA ASP A 217 -0.09 27.88 -4.78
C ASP A 217 1.28 27.87 -4.08
N ALA A 218 2.24 28.63 -4.61
CA ALA A 218 3.59 28.70 -4.06
C ALA A 218 3.63 29.12 -2.58
N SER A 219 2.72 30.00 -2.14
CA SER A 219 2.63 30.45 -0.75
C SER A 219 2.15 29.32 0.17
N LYS A 220 1.10 28.60 -0.23
CA LYS A 220 0.60 27.41 0.48
C LYS A 220 1.65 26.30 0.54
N ARG A 221 2.37 26.07 -0.55
CA ARG A 221 3.51 25.13 -0.58
C ARG A 221 4.57 25.52 0.45
N ALA A 222 5.01 26.77 0.44
CA ALA A 222 6.01 27.27 1.40
C ALA A 222 5.54 27.09 2.85
N ARG A 223 4.26 27.41 3.14
CA ARG A 223 3.68 27.23 4.47
C ARG A 223 3.66 25.78 4.93
N LEU A 224 3.31 24.85 4.05
CA LEU A 224 3.27 23.42 4.38
C LEU A 224 4.67 22.85 4.64
N LEU A 225 5.67 23.28 3.88
CA LEU A 225 7.06 22.89 4.12
C LEU A 225 7.59 23.48 5.42
N ALA A 226 7.32 24.76 5.70
CA ALA A 226 7.69 25.37 6.98
C ALA A 226 7.03 24.68 8.18
N HIS A 227 5.75 24.29 8.04
CA HIS A 227 5.08 23.52 9.07
C HIS A 227 5.72 22.13 9.27
N PHE A 228 6.03 21.41 8.18
CA PHE A 228 6.78 20.15 8.27
C PHE A 228 8.12 20.33 9.01
N ASP A 229 8.88 21.37 8.67
CA ASP A 229 10.18 21.65 9.29
C ASP A 229 10.05 21.98 10.80
N SER A 230 8.96 22.66 11.18
CA SER A 230 8.61 22.88 12.58
C SER A 230 8.28 21.58 13.31
N GLU A 231 7.54 20.66 12.66
CA GLU A 231 7.21 19.36 13.25
C GLU A 231 8.47 18.52 13.48
N VAL A 232 9.40 18.50 12.51
CA VAL A 232 10.72 17.85 12.65
C VAL A 232 11.46 18.35 13.88
N SER A 233 11.45 19.67 14.10
CA SER A 233 12.12 20.31 15.24
C SER A 233 11.48 19.97 16.59
N SER A 234 10.23 19.51 16.59
CA SER A 234 9.47 19.15 17.80
C SER A 234 9.44 17.65 18.12
N LEU A 235 10.11 16.81 17.32
CA LEU A 235 10.15 15.36 17.50
C LEU A 235 10.78 14.97 18.84
N ARG A 236 10.10 14.11 19.58
CA ARG A 236 10.63 13.46 20.78
C ARG A 236 11.35 12.16 20.41
N PRO A 237 12.19 11.57 21.30
CA PRO A 237 12.88 10.32 21.02
C PRO A 237 11.94 9.17 20.60
N GLU A 238 10.79 9.03 21.24
CA GLU A 238 9.79 8.02 20.93
C GLU A 238 9.16 8.19 19.54
N ASP A 239 9.09 9.42 19.03
CA ASP A 239 8.55 9.71 17.69
C ASP A 239 9.50 9.24 16.57
N ARG A 240 10.74 8.84 16.93
CA ARG A 240 11.77 8.34 16.02
C ARG A 240 11.84 6.81 15.96
N ALA A 241 10.95 6.11 16.65
CA ALA A 241 10.87 4.65 16.59
C ALA A 241 10.64 4.18 15.14
N VAL A 242 11.42 3.17 14.75
CA VAL A 242 11.40 2.57 13.41
C VAL A 242 11.16 1.06 13.49
N SER A 243 10.51 0.53 12.46
CA SER A 243 10.35 -0.89 12.19
C SER A 243 10.35 -1.10 10.68
N SER A 244 10.18 -2.35 10.21
CA SER A 244 9.65 -2.48 8.86
C SER A 244 8.25 -1.87 8.82
N VAL A 245 8.00 -1.08 7.79
CA VAL A 245 6.69 -0.59 7.38
C VAL A 245 6.31 -1.35 6.13
N HIS A 246 5.08 -1.80 6.04
CA HIS A 246 4.54 -2.45 4.85
C HIS A 246 4.51 -1.47 3.67
N GLY A 247 4.33 -0.17 3.92
CA GLY A 247 4.52 0.89 2.94
C GLY A 247 3.33 1.14 2.01
N ASP A 248 2.36 0.23 1.98
CA ASP A 248 1.03 0.39 1.36
C ASP A 248 -0.03 -0.34 2.20
N PHE A 249 0.01 -0.16 3.52
CA PHE A 249 -0.94 -0.83 4.41
C PHE A 249 -2.29 -0.11 4.46
N PHE A 250 -3.26 -0.62 3.72
CA PHE A 250 -4.63 -0.14 3.70
C PHE A 250 -5.61 -1.32 3.60
N PRO A 251 -6.94 -1.11 3.79
CA PRO A 251 -7.89 -2.22 3.77
C PRO A 251 -7.90 -3.11 2.51
N GLY A 252 -7.35 -2.68 1.38
CA GLY A 252 -7.27 -3.50 0.15
C GLY A 252 -6.15 -4.54 0.19
N ASN A 253 -5.14 -4.34 1.05
CA ASN A 253 -4.03 -5.26 1.26
C ASN A 253 -4.22 -6.10 2.54
N VAL A 254 -5.47 -6.23 2.99
CA VAL A 254 -5.86 -7.05 4.14
C VAL A 254 -7.00 -7.96 3.72
N LEU A 255 -6.79 -9.27 3.76
CA LEU A 255 -7.85 -10.27 3.60
C LEU A 255 -8.40 -10.64 4.97
N VAL A 256 -9.72 -10.77 5.05
CA VAL A 256 -10.42 -11.22 6.24
C VAL A 256 -11.29 -12.43 5.93
N GLU A 257 -11.17 -13.46 6.78
CA GLU A 257 -11.96 -14.68 6.70
C GLU A 257 -12.24 -15.19 8.11
N ALA A 258 -13.51 -15.23 8.52
CA ALA A 258 -13.90 -15.62 9.88
C ALA A 258 -13.08 -14.88 10.96
N ASP A 259 -12.22 -15.59 11.69
CA ASP A 259 -11.33 -15.07 12.72
C ASP A 259 -9.91 -14.74 12.20
N ARG A 260 -9.59 -15.06 10.95
CA ARG A 260 -8.26 -14.90 10.34
C ARG A 260 -8.10 -13.57 9.62
N VAL A 261 -6.88 -13.04 9.71
CA VAL A 261 -6.44 -11.85 8.96
C VAL A 261 -5.14 -12.16 8.25
N VAL A 262 -5.09 -11.82 6.96
CA VAL A 262 -3.91 -11.99 6.12
C VAL A 262 -3.49 -10.63 5.56
N GLY A 263 -2.26 -10.21 5.84
CA GLY A 263 -1.64 -9.08 5.13
C GLY A 263 -0.96 -9.57 3.85
N ILE A 264 -1.12 -8.82 2.77
CA ILE A 264 -0.65 -9.19 1.43
C ILE A 264 0.08 -8.01 0.76
N ASP A 265 0.88 -8.30 -0.27
CA ASP A 265 1.58 -7.31 -1.10
C ASP A 265 2.68 -6.51 -0.37
N PHE A 266 3.84 -7.16 -0.15
CA PHE A 266 4.97 -6.57 0.58
C PHE A 266 5.98 -5.85 -0.32
N ALA A 267 5.63 -5.60 -1.58
CA ALA A 267 6.48 -4.93 -2.58
C ALA A 267 7.02 -3.56 -2.14
N MET A 268 6.30 -2.87 -1.26
CA MET A 268 6.65 -1.54 -0.75
C MET A 268 7.26 -1.56 0.65
N CYS A 269 7.53 -2.76 1.18
CA CYS A 269 8.08 -2.94 2.50
C CYS A 269 9.48 -2.32 2.59
N ARG A 270 9.73 -1.59 3.67
CA ARG A 270 11.02 -0.93 3.93
C ARG A 270 11.15 -0.57 5.40
N VAL A 271 12.32 -0.16 5.84
CA VAL A 271 12.47 0.49 7.14
C VAL A 271 11.80 1.86 7.12
N GLY A 272 11.02 2.17 8.17
CA GLY A 272 10.33 3.45 8.28
C GLY A 272 9.80 3.69 9.69
N SER A 273 9.17 4.85 9.88
CA SER A 273 8.50 5.17 11.15
C SER A 273 7.36 4.18 11.41
N ILE A 274 7.25 3.70 12.65
CA ILE A 274 6.13 2.86 13.08
C ILE A 274 4.76 3.53 12.82
N ALA A 275 4.73 4.87 12.76
CA ALA A 275 3.51 5.63 12.51
C ALA A 275 3.07 5.63 11.04
N ALA A 276 3.89 5.17 10.08
CA ALA A 276 3.61 5.28 8.65
C ALA A 276 2.37 4.50 8.22
N ASP A 277 2.35 3.19 8.49
CA ASP A 277 1.25 2.30 8.14
C ASP A 277 -0.06 2.61 8.87
N PRO A 278 -0.10 2.82 10.21
CA PRO A 278 -1.35 3.15 10.88
C PRO A 278 -1.91 4.50 10.41
N SER A 279 -1.05 5.47 10.09
CA SER A 279 -1.49 6.77 9.55
C SER A 279 -2.10 6.63 8.17
N TYR A 280 -1.52 5.78 7.31
CA TYR A 280 -2.05 5.54 5.98
C TYR A 280 -3.38 4.78 6.02
N PHE A 281 -3.51 3.76 6.86
CA PHE A 281 -4.75 3.01 7.04
C PHE A 281 -5.89 3.92 7.53
N MET A 282 -5.61 4.72 8.56
CA MET A 282 -6.54 5.71 9.11
C MET A 282 -6.98 6.73 8.06
N PHE A 283 -6.03 7.21 7.25
CA PHE A 283 -6.29 8.14 6.15
C PHE A 283 -7.19 7.49 5.09
N GLN A 284 -6.93 6.23 4.73
CA GLN A 284 -7.71 5.50 3.73
C GLN A 284 -9.17 5.29 4.17
N LEU A 285 -9.42 4.93 5.43
CA LEU A 285 -10.77 4.89 5.99
C LEU A 285 -11.46 6.25 5.91
N GLU A 286 -10.75 7.33 6.26
CA GLU A 286 -11.30 8.68 6.21
C GLU A 286 -11.71 9.09 4.79
N THR A 287 -10.97 8.65 3.76
CA THR A 287 -11.32 8.99 2.37
C THR A 287 -12.70 8.46 1.94
N LEU A 288 -13.25 7.45 2.62
CA LEU A 288 -14.61 6.98 2.38
C LEU A 288 -15.64 8.08 2.67
N THR A 289 -15.37 8.96 3.64
CA THR A 289 -16.28 10.06 4.03
C THR A 289 -16.43 11.14 2.95
N TYR A 290 -15.60 11.13 1.91
CA TYR A 290 -15.80 11.99 0.74
C TYR A 290 -16.97 11.56 -0.15
N LYS A 291 -17.52 10.35 0.07
CA LYS A 291 -18.73 9.91 -0.61
C LYS A 291 -19.90 9.97 0.38
N PRO A 292 -21.04 10.57 -0.01
CA PRO A 292 -22.13 10.90 0.92
C PRO A 292 -22.78 9.68 1.57
N GLN A 293 -22.67 8.50 0.94
CA GLN A 293 -23.19 7.26 1.53
C GLN A 293 -22.42 6.80 2.77
N TYR A 294 -21.18 7.24 3.04
CA TYR A 294 -20.45 6.79 4.23
C TYR A 294 -20.56 7.83 5.35
N ARG A 295 -21.21 7.42 6.44
CA ARG A 295 -21.44 8.30 7.60
C ARG A 295 -20.17 8.46 8.42
N ARG A 296 -19.83 9.70 8.77
CA ARG A 296 -18.60 10.02 9.55
C ARG A 296 -18.51 9.26 10.88
N ASN A 297 -19.62 9.11 11.60
CA ASN A 297 -19.61 8.39 12.89
C ASN A 297 -19.30 6.90 12.70
N VAL A 298 -19.80 6.26 11.63
CA VAL A 298 -19.47 4.87 11.31
C VAL A 298 -17.98 4.76 10.99
N ILE A 299 -17.47 5.60 10.09
CA ILE A 299 -16.04 5.58 9.73
C ILE A 299 -15.14 5.86 10.95
N ARG A 300 -15.51 6.80 11.81
CA ARG A 300 -14.80 7.08 13.06
C ARG A 300 -14.77 5.87 13.99
N SER A 301 -15.88 5.13 14.09
CA SER A 301 -15.93 3.90 14.89
C SER A 301 -14.98 2.83 14.34
N LEU A 302 -14.94 2.66 13.02
CA LEU A 302 -14.01 1.74 12.36
C LEU A 302 -12.54 2.14 12.55
N GLN A 303 -12.24 3.43 12.44
CA GLN A 303 -10.93 4.00 12.76
C GLN A 303 -10.54 3.74 14.22
N GLN A 304 -11.47 3.95 15.17
CA GLN A 304 -11.23 3.67 16.57
C GLN A 304 -10.99 2.18 16.82
N ALA A 305 -11.75 1.30 16.17
CA ALA A 305 -11.57 -0.14 16.29
C ALA A 305 -10.20 -0.58 15.76
N PHE A 306 -9.77 -0.05 14.61
CA PHE A 306 -8.42 -0.25 14.09
C PHE A 306 -7.34 0.17 15.07
N LEU A 307 -7.43 1.41 15.58
CA LEU A 307 -6.46 1.92 16.55
C LEU A 307 -6.46 1.11 17.84
N GLN A 308 -7.61 0.69 18.37
CA GLN A 308 -7.66 -0.21 19.53
C GLN A 308 -6.91 -1.52 19.29
N GLY A 309 -7.02 -2.05 18.07
CA GLY A 309 -6.28 -3.24 17.67
C GLY A 309 -4.78 -2.99 17.60
N TYR A 310 -4.36 -1.82 17.10
CA TYR A 310 -2.95 -1.44 16.96
C TYR A 310 -2.32 -1.01 18.29
N ASP A 311 -2.86 0.02 18.93
CA ASP A 311 -2.48 0.53 20.25
C ASP A 311 -3.73 1.06 20.99
N PRO A 312 -4.20 0.37 22.06
CA PRO A 312 -5.38 0.75 22.83
C PRO A 312 -5.36 2.17 23.41
N MET A 313 -4.19 2.80 23.55
CA MET A 313 -4.06 4.15 24.09
C MET A 313 -4.36 5.24 23.06
N LEU A 314 -4.50 4.87 21.78
CA LEU A 314 -4.77 5.83 20.71
C LEU A 314 -6.28 6.09 20.54
N SER A 315 -6.60 7.35 20.28
CA SER A 315 -7.96 7.81 19.97
C SER A 315 -8.05 8.29 18.53
N ALA A 316 -9.05 7.79 17.79
CA ALA A 316 -9.32 8.21 16.42
C ALA A 316 -9.64 9.71 16.31
N GLU A 317 -10.21 10.30 17.36
CA GLU A 317 -10.56 11.73 17.38
C GLU A 317 -9.32 12.62 17.36
N HIS A 318 -8.26 12.20 18.05
CA HIS A 318 -7.05 13.00 18.23
C HIS A 318 -5.84 12.45 17.48
N TYR A 319 -5.97 11.29 16.82
CA TYR A 319 -4.84 10.57 16.23
C TYR A 319 -3.98 11.44 15.31
N PHE A 320 -4.57 12.14 14.34
CA PHE A 320 -3.78 12.97 13.41
C PHE A 320 -3.08 14.16 14.06
N ASN A 321 -3.37 14.45 15.34
CA ASN A 321 -2.73 15.48 16.14
C ASN A 321 -1.92 14.94 17.32
N SER A 322 -1.83 13.62 17.50
CA SER A 322 -1.28 13.00 18.70
C SER A 322 0.23 13.18 18.83
N SER A 323 0.95 13.23 17.71
CA SER A 323 2.40 13.43 17.69
C SER A 323 2.89 14.16 16.44
N PRO A 324 4.10 14.76 16.47
CA PRO A 324 4.69 15.40 15.30
C PRO A 324 4.87 14.45 14.10
N ILE A 325 5.31 13.22 14.36
CA ILE A 325 5.52 12.22 13.29
C ILE A 325 4.22 11.83 12.60
N VAL A 326 3.11 11.73 13.33
CA VAL A 326 1.79 11.47 12.74
C VAL A 326 1.31 12.67 11.92
N ARG A 327 1.55 13.91 12.39
CA ARG A 327 1.22 15.14 11.62
C ARG A 327 2.01 15.22 10.30
N MET A 328 3.27 14.82 10.29
CA MET A 328 4.07 14.74 9.07
C MET A 328 3.52 13.70 8.07
N HIS A 329 3.14 12.51 8.55
CA HIS A 329 2.48 11.51 7.69
C HIS A 329 1.12 11.99 7.18
N PHE A 330 0.36 12.72 8.00
CA PHE A 330 -0.87 13.36 7.56
C PHE A 330 -0.63 14.32 6.38
N ILE A 331 0.41 15.17 6.44
CA ILE A 331 0.79 16.04 5.31
C ILE A 331 1.11 15.18 4.08
N LEU A 332 1.98 14.17 4.24
CA LEU A 332 2.39 13.28 3.17
C LEU A 332 1.19 12.63 2.46
N HIS A 333 0.29 11.99 3.20
CA HIS A 333 -0.85 11.28 2.61
C HIS A 333 -1.80 12.21 1.86
N ASN A 334 -2.06 13.41 2.40
CA ASN A 334 -2.91 14.40 1.73
C ASN A 334 -2.26 14.94 0.46
N VAL A 335 -0.95 15.23 0.49
CA VAL A 335 -0.20 15.67 -0.69
C VAL A 335 -0.19 14.59 -1.77
N MET A 336 0.07 13.34 -1.41
CA MET A 336 0.01 12.20 -2.34
C MET A 336 -1.38 12.03 -2.95
N ARG A 337 -2.44 12.19 -2.15
CA ARG A 337 -3.83 12.11 -2.63
C ARG A 337 -4.15 13.23 -3.62
N LEU A 338 -3.75 14.46 -3.33
CA LEU A 338 -3.91 15.59 -4.25
C LEU A 338 -3.14 15.34 -5.56
N ALA A 339 -1.90 14.85 -5.48
CA ALA A 339 -1.08 14.56 -6.65
C ALA A 339 -1.71 13.46 -7.53
N GLY A 340 -2.26 12.41 -6.92
CA GLY A 340 -3.03 11.38 -7.65
C GLY A 340 -4.29 11.92 -8.35
N MET A 341 -4.80 13.08 -7.95
CA MET A 341 -5.90 13.76 -8.61
C MET A 341 -5.44 14.76 -9.69
N SER A 342 -4.14 14.98 -9.87
CA SER A 342 -3.57 15.98 -10.80
C SER A 342 -3.34 15.45 -12.23
N ALA A 343 -3.32 14.13 -12.44
CA ALA A 343 -3.01 13.51 -13.74
C ALA A 343 -3.94 13.94 -14.91
N PRO A 344 -3.47 13.97 -16.17
CA PRO A 344 -4.17 14.52 -17.33
C PRO A 344 -5.60 13.99 -17.50
N LYS A 345 -6.59 14.88 -17.33
CA LYS A 345 -8.02 14.53 -17.17
C LYS A 345 -8.82 14.51 -18.46
N THR A 346 -8.17 14.49 -19.62
CA THR A 346 -8.83 14.66 -20.93
C THR A 346 -9.85 13.56 -21.25
N ARG A 347 -9.90 12.46 -20.47
CA ARG A 347 -10.82 11.34 -20.66
C ARG A 347 -11.77 11.04 -19.48
N LEU A 348 -11.82 11.86 -18.43
CA LEU A 348 -12.71 11.60 -17.29
C LEU A 348 -14.12 12.17 -17.49
N PRO A 349 -15.21 11.42 -17.17
CA PRO A 349 -16.57 11.95 -17.18
C PRO A 349 -16.71 13.19 -16.27
N LEU A 350 -17.55 14.16 -16.69
CA LEU A 350 -17.75 15.43 -15.98
C LEU A 350 -18.08 15.23 -14.49
N LYS A 351 -18.97 14.29 -14.17
CA LYS A 351 -19.34 13.94 -12.79
C LYS A 351 -18.12 13.58 -11.92
N LYS A 352 -17.18 12.80 -12.48
CA LYS A 352 -15.94 12.40 -11.79
C LYS A 352 -14.98 13.58 -11.63
N ARG A 353 -14.92 14.48 -12.61
CA ARG A 353 -14.14 15.73 -12.53
C ARG A 353 -14.64 16.64 -11.42
N MET A 354 -15.96 16.87 -11.35
CA MET A 354 -16.58 17.69 -10.29
C MET A 354 -16.37 17.08 -8.91
N HIS A 355 -16.56 15.76 -8.77
CA HIS A 355 -16.28 15.06 -7.52
C HIS A 355 -14.82 15.23 -7.08
N ASN A 356 -13.85 14.95 -7.97
CA ASN A 356 -12.43 15.11 -7.65
C ASN A 356 -12.07 16.54 -7.27
N TRP A 357 -12.66 17.54 -7.93
CA TRP A 357 -12.45 18.95 -7.58
C TRP A 357 -12.98 19.29 -6.19
N GLY A 358 -14.20 18.85 -5.85
CA GLY A 358 -14.75 19.02 -4.50
C GLY A 358 -13.89 18.35 -3.42
N VAL A 359 -13.39 17.15 -3.70
CA VAL A 359 -12.44 16.44 -2.81
C VAL A 359 -11.13 17.21 -2.68
N ALA A 360 -10.56 17.71 -3.78
CA ALA A 360 -9.33 18.49 -3.76
C ALA A 360 -9.46 19.74 -2.90
N ILE A 361 -10.58 20.47 -3.00
CA ILE A 361 -10.86 21.63 -2.14
C ILE A 361 -10.94 21.22 -0.66
N ALA A 362 -11.69 20.17 -0.35
CA ALA A 362 -11.87 19.71 1.03
C ALA A 362 -10.52 19.28 1.66
N VAL A 363 -9.73 18.51 0.92
CA VAL A 363 -8.39 18.06 1.31
C VAL A 363 -7.46 19.24 1.52
N SER A 364 -7.36 20.16 0.55
CA SER A 364 -6.49 21.33 0.67
C SER A 364 -6.87 22.23 1.84
N LYS A 365 -8.16 22.50 2.06
CA LYS A 365 -8.63 23.28 3.22
C LYS A 365 -8.20 22.64 4.54
N ARG A 366 -8.36 21.33 4.67
CA ARG A 366 -8.00 20.61 5.88
C ARG A 366 -6.49 20.56 6.10
N LEU A 367 -5.73 20.27 5.05
CA LEU A 367 -4.25 20.27 5.08
C LEU A 367 -3.73 21.64 5.58
N LEU A 368 -4.30 22.71 5.05
CA LEU A 368 -3.95 24.09 5.40
C LEU A 368 -4.40 24.51 6.80
N ALA A 369 -5.50 23.95 7.32
CA ALA A 369 -6.00 24.22 8.67
C ALA A 369 -5.09 23.61 9.75
N ASN A 370 -4.50 22.44 9.48
CA ASN A 370 -3.55 21.80 10.40
C ASN A 370 -2.18 22.50 10.40
N ALA A 371 -1.80 23.13 9.30
CA ALA A 371 -0.55 23.89 9.18
C ALA A 371 -0.64 25.34 9.65
N ARG A 372 -1.55 25.66 10.58
CA ARG A 372 -1.60 26.98 11.22
C ARG A 372 -0.59 27.02 12.38
N PRO A 373 0.17 28.12 12.54
CA PRO A 373 1.01 28.29 13.73
C PRO A 373 0.13 28.17 14.97
N ARG A 374 0.58 27.39 15.95
CA ARG A 374 -0.09 27.26 17.25
C ARG A 374 0.25 28.42 18.15
#